data_AF-A0A1E3NET1-F1
#
_entry.id   AF-A0A1E3NET1-F1
#
_cell.length_a   1.000
_cell.length_b   1.000
_cell.length_c   1.000
_cell.angle_alpha   90.00
_cell.angle_beta   90.00
_cell.angle_gamma   90.00
#
_symmetry.space_group_name_H-M   'P 1'
#
loop_
_entity.id
_entity.type
_entity.pdbx_description
1 polymer ?
#
loop_
_entity_poly.entity_id
_entity_poly.type
_entity_poly.pdbx_seq_one_letter_code
_entity_poly.pdbx_strand_id
1 'polypeptide(L)'
;MLCDICLKTEAKYTCPKCSSRYCSLACFKTAAHVEKDDIALKKRAETSAKPAEGDAEVVVKSETEQTDQIEDPMLAMLVKDPQFQEYISSPVLQFHILSLIEILNDVGLTNEYSKDGRVEIASRKLNGLREGGIEENEYVEEFIGWLLNWMDEYKGKIASG
;
A
#
# COMPACT_ATOMS: atom_id res chain seq x y z
N MET A 1 23.40 2.03 25.42
CA MET A 1 22.75 3.27 24.92
C MET A 1 21.24 3.19 25.19
N LEU A 2 20.62 4.21 25.81
CA LEU A 2 19.19 4.13 26.20
C LEU A 2 18.22 4.25 25.01
N CYS A 3 17.01 3.75 25.22
CA CYS A 3 15.86 3.87 24.31
C CYS A 3 15.44 5.34 24.15
N ASP A 4 15.41 5.84 22.91
CA ASP A 4 15.03 7.23 22.57
C ASP A 4 13.52 7.50 22.72
N ILE A 5 12.73 6.47 23.09
CA ILE A 5 11.28 6.57 23.29
C ILE A 5 10.93 6.60 24.78
N CYS A 6 11.36 5.60 25.55
CA CYS A 6 11.01 5.50 26.97
C CYS A 6 12.08 6.04 27.91
N LEU A 7 13.34 6.21 27.44
CA LEU A 7 14.50 6.66 28.20
C LEU A 7 14.81 5.87 29.49
N LYS A 8 14.15 4.72 29.71
CA LYS A 8 14.25 3.92 30.95
C LYS A 8 15.20 2.73 30.83
N THR A 9 15.28 2.14 29.64
CA THR A 9 16.00 0.89 29.40
C THR A 9 16.93 1.02 28.20
N GLU A 10 17.89 0.11 28.12
CA GLU A 10 18.80 0.01 26.98
C GLU A 10 18.02 -0.33 25.69
N ALA A 11 18.36 0.39 24.61
CA ALA A 11 17.80 0.14 23.30
C ALA A 11 18.31 -1.19 22.74
N LYS A 12 17.42 -1.94 22.09
CA LYS A 12 17.72 -3.23 21.46
C LYS A 12 17.69 -3.16 19.93
N TYR A 13 16.97 -2.18 19.39
CA TYR A 13 16.70 -2.05 17.96
C TYR A 13 16.83 -0.59 17.53
N THR A 14 17.03 -0.38 16.23
CA THR A 14 17.08 0.96 15.60
C THR A 14 16.08 0.99 14.45
N CYS A 15 15.22 2.00 14.40
CA CYS A 15 14.25 2.16 13.32
C CYS A 15 14.97 2.57 12.01
N PRO A 16 14.76 1.88 10.87
CA PRO A 16 15.38 2.28 9.60
C PRO A 16 14.76 3.55 8.99
N LYS A 17 13.55 3.96 9.43
CA LYS A 17 12.84 5.13 8.92
C LYS A 17 13.35 6.43 9.57
N CYS A 18 13.24 6.54 10.90
CA CYS A 18 13.67 7.73 11.65
C CYS A 18 15.03 7.60 12.36
N SER A 19 15.69 6.44 12.32
CA SER A 19 16.93 6.17 13.04
C SER A 19 16.84 6.22 14.58
N SER A 20 15.63 6.28 15.15
CA SER A 20 15.44 6.23 16.61
C SER A 20 15.73 4.85 17.18
N ARG A 21 16.44 4.80 18.31
CA ARG A 21 16.75 3.57 19.04
C ARG A 21 15.63 3.23 20.02
N TYR A 22 15.16 1.99 20.05
CA TYR A 22 14.06 1.56 20.92
C TYR A 22 14.33 0.22 21.60
N CYS A 23 13.75 0.00 22.80
CA CYS A 23 14.00 -1.20 23.60
C CYS A 23 13.10 -2.40 23.24
N SER A 24 11.89 -2.16 22.70
CA SER A 24 10.91 -3.20 22.39
C SER A 24 9.81 -2.71 21.44
N LEU A 25 9.02 -3.64 20.91
CA LEU A 25 7.86 -3.34 20.05
C LEU A 25 6.83 -2.41 20.71
N ALA A 26 6.72 -2.43 22.04
CA ALA A 26 5.87 -1.49 22.77
C ALA A 26 6.33 -0.03 22.57
N CYS A 27 7.63 0.23 22.58
CA CYS A 27 8.16 1.57 22.26
C CYS A 27 8.01 1.91 20.77
N PHE A 28 8.16 0.93 19.88
CA PHE A 28 7.98 1.13 18.44
C PHE A 28 6.56 1.56 18.06
N LYS A 29 5.53 1.02 18.72
CA LYS A 29 4.11 1.32 18.44
C LYS A 29 3.54 2.54 19.18
N THR A 30 4.36 3.25 19.97
CA THR A 30 3.86 4.42 20.70
C THR A 30 3.73 5.65 19.81
N ALA A 31 2.78 6.54 20.14
CA ALA A 31 2.60 7.81 19.44
C ALA A 31 3.91 8.64 19.37
N ALA A 32 4.74 8.56 20.42
CA ALA A 32 6.05 9.22 20.47
C ALA A 32 7.05 8.69 19.42
N HIS A 33 6.93 7.44 18.97
CA HIS A 33 7.73 6.92 17.86
C HIS A 33 7.12 7.29 16.50
N VAL A 34 5.79 7.20 16.37
CA VAL A 34 5.08 7.56 15.13
C VAL A 34 5.33 9.02 14.73
N GLU A 35 5.27 9.94 15.68
CA GLU A 35 5.56 11.36 15.43
C GLU A 35 7.02 11.58 14.96
N LYS A 36 7.98 10.79 15.47
CA LYS A 36 9.38 10.85 15.02
C LYS A 36 9.58 10.28 13.61
N ASP A 37 8.83 9.25 13.24
CA ASP A 37 8.79 8.74 11.87
C ASP A 37 8.23 9.81 10.92
N ASP A 38 7.15 10.49 11.28
CA ASP A 38 6.55 11.57 10.49
C ASP A 38 7.49 12.79 10.37
N ILE A 39 8.15 13.19 11.46
CA ILE A 39 9.13 14.29 11.45
C ILE A 39 10.35 13.92 10.61
N ALA A 40 10.84 12.68 10.68
CA ALA A 40 11.95 12.23 9.84
C ALA A 40 11.57 12.21 8.35
N LEU A 41 10.32 11.87 8.03
CA LEU A 41 9.79 11.94 6.67
C LEU A 41 9.75 13.39 6.17
N LYS A 42 9.26 14.32 7.00
CA LYS A 42 9.22 15.77 6.70
C LYS A 42 10.62 16.37 6.55
N LYS A 43 11.55 16.02 7.44
CA LYS A 43 12.92 16.55 7.41
C LYS A 43 13.68 16.10 6.16
N ARG A 44 13.46 14.87 5.68
CA ARG A 44 14.01 14.38 4.40
C ARG A 44 13.42 15.12 3.19
N ALA A 45 12.17 15.58 3.28
CA ALA A 45 11.58 16.46 2.27
C ALA A 45 12.16 17.89 2.31
N GLU A 46 12.55 18.39 3.48
CA GLU A 46 13.07 19.76 3.66
C GLU A 46 14.58 19.90 3.40
N THR A 47 15.37 18.81 3.36
CA THR A 47 16.84 18.90 3.15
C THR A 47 17.28 19.02 1.69
N SER A 48 16.35 19.09 0.73
CA SER A 48 16.66 19.27 -0.70
C SER A 48 16.65 20.73 -1.18
N ALA A 49 16.60 21.71 -0.29
CA ALA A 49 16.56 23.13 -0.66
C ALA A 49 17.86 23.89 -0.32
N LYS A 50 18.90 23.76 -1.16
CA LYS A 50 19.80 24.88 -1.48
C LYS A 50 20.41 24.71 -2.91
N PRO A 51 20.51 25.78 -3.71
CA PRO A 51 20.57 25.68 -5.18
C PRO A 51 21.98 25.80 -5.76
N ALA A 52 22.27 25.04 -6.82
CA ALA A 52 23.29 25.35 -7.82
C ALA A 52 23.00 24.60 -9.15
N GLU A 53 22.53 25.39 -10.13
CA GLU A 53 22.64 25.25 -11.60
C GLU A 53 22.27 23.92 -12.29
N GLY A 54 21.14 23.95 -13.00
CA GLY A 54 20.76 22.98 -14.04
C GLY A 54 19.25 22.87 -14.26
N ASP A 55 18.59 23.98 -14.57
CA ASP A 55 17.12 24.07 -14.69
C ASP A 55 16.61 23.45 -16.00
N ALA A 56 16.00 22.26 -15.88
CA ALA A 56 14.91 21.81 -16.75
C ALA A 56 13.94 21.01 -15.86
N GLU A 57 12.81 21.63 -15.57
CA GLU A 57 11.71 21.14 -14.71
C GLU A 57 11.26 19.72 -15.06
N VAL A 58 11.15 18.87 -14.03
CA VAL A 58 10.02 17.93 -13.95
C VAL A 58 9.43 18.02 -12.55
N VAL A 59 8.37 18.82 -12.49
CA VAL A 59 7.42 18.91 -11.40
C VAL A 59 6.82 17.52 -11.15
N VAL A 60 7.04 16.93 -9.97
CA VAL A 60 6.15 15.86 -9.49
C VAL A 60 5.39 16.44 -8.31
N LYS A 61 4.20 16.93 -8.65
CA LYS A 61 3.17 17.36 -7.70
C LYS A 61 2.90 16.19 -6.75
N SER A 62 2.83 16.50 -5.46
CA SER A 62 2.03 15.70 -4.55
C SER A 62 0.57 15.82 -4.99
N GLU A 63 0.12 14.84 -5.76
CA GLU A 63 -1.26 14.69 -6.16
C GLU A 63 -1.97 13.84 -5.10
N THR A 64 -2.52 14.53 -4.09
CA THR A 64 -3.88 14.23 -3.65
C THR A 64 -4.82 14.52 -4.84
N GLU A 65 -4.90 13.60 -5.79
CA GLU A 65 -5.87 13.60 -6.89
C GLU A 65 -6.99 12.61 -6.54
N GLN A 66 -8.17 13.12 -6.19
CA GLN A 66 -9.31 13.23 -7.11
C GLN A 66 -9.87 11.86 -7.52
N THR A 67 -10.93 11.43 -6.82
CA THR A 67 -11.87 10.38 -7.26
C THR A 67 -12.68 10.78 -8.51
N ASP A 68 -12.35 11.88 -9.18
CA ASP A 68 -13.26 12.56 -10.09
C ASP A 68 -13.34 11.97 -11.50
N GLN A 69 -12.45 11.06 -11.94
CA GLN A 69 -12.55 10.46 -13.28
C GLN A 69 -12.12 8.98 -13.32
N ILE A 70 -12.88 8.10 -12.64
CA ILE A 70 -12.85 6.68 -12.99
C ILE A 70 -13.61 6.51 -14.31
N GLU A 71 -12.88 6.37 -15.42
CA GLU A 71 -13.47 6.22 -16.77
C GLU A 71 -14.28 4.93 -16.92
N ASP A 72 -13.87 3.86 -16.22
CA ASP A 72 -14.54 2.58 -16.27
C ASP A 72 -15.85 2.62 -15.43
N PRO A 73 -17.03 2.45 -16.05
CA PRO A 73 -18.31 2.55 -15.35
C PRO A 73 -18.51 1.47 -14.29
N MET A 74 -17.93 0.28 -14.47
CA MET A 74 -17.98 -0.80 -13.47
C MET A 74 -17.18 -0.40 -12.24
N LEU A 75 -15.94 0.07 -12.44
CA LEU A 75 -15.10 0.53 -11.34
C LEU A 75 -15.71 1.74 -10.63
N ALA A 76 -16.32 2.67 -11.38
CA ALA A 76 -16.99 3.83 -10.82
C ALA A 76 -18.19 3.47 -9.93
N MET A 77 -18.89 2.37 -10.25
CA MET A 77 -19.94 1.81 -9.38
C MET A 77 -19.36 1.05 -8.19
N LEU A 78 -18.33 0.22 -8.41
CA LEU A 78 -17.69 -0.57 -7.36
C LEU A 78 -17.14 0.31 -6.23
N VAL A 79 -16.45 1.41 -6.58
CA VAL A 79 -15.87 2.32 -5.59
C VAL A 79 -16.95 3.01 -4.74
N LYS A 80 -18.18 3.13 -5.23
CA LYS A 80 -19.30 3.69 -4.44
C LYS A 80 -20.01 2.67 -3.56
N ASP A 81 -19.68 1.38 -3.70
CA ASP A 81 -20.31 0.31 -2.95
C ASP A 81 -19.85 0.33 -1.47
N PRO A 82 -20.78 0.37 -0.49
CA PRO A 82 -20.41 0.42 0.92
C PRO A 82 -19.61 -0.80 1.40
N GLN A 83 -19.92 -1.99 0.87
CA GLN A 83 -19.23 -3.22 1.25
C GLN A 83 -17.81 -3.24 0.67
N PHE A 84 -17.62 -2.72 -0.55
CA PHE A 84 -16.28 -2.48 -1.10
C PHE A 84 -15.44 -1.58 -0.18
N GLN A 85 -16.02 -0.46 0.28
CA GLN A 85 -15.34 0.48 1.16
C GLN A 85 -14.98 -0.13 2.52
N GLU A 86 -15.84 -1.01 3.05
CA GLU A 86 -15.57 -1.77 4.26
C GLU A 86 -14.35 -2.71 4.08
N TYR A 87 -14.33 -3.50 3.00
CA TYR A 87 -13.20 -4.37 2.70
C TYR A 87 -11.89 -3.58 2.53
N ILE A 88 -11.89 -2.53 1.70
CA ILE A 88 -10.71 -1.72 1.41
C ILE A 88 -10.22 -0.95 2.64
N SER A 89 -11.04 -0.74 3.67
CA SER A 89 -10.60 -0.13 4.93
C SER A 89 -9.70 -1.05 5.77
N SER A 90 -9.66 -2.35 5.48
CA SER A 90 -8.83 -3.32 6.22
C SER A 90 -7.33 -3.16 5.92
N PRO A 91 -6.47 -2.92 6.94
CA PRO A 91 -5.03 -2.81 6.73
C PRO A 91 -4.39 -4.08 6.15
N VAL A 92 -4.96 -5.25 6.45
CA VAL A 92 -4.48 -6.54 5.92
C VAL A 92 -4.74 -6.63 4.43
N LEU A 93 -5.96 -6.29 4.00
CA LEU A 93 -6.30 -6.32 2.59
C LEU A 93 -5.53 -5.24 1.82
N GLN A 94 -5.40 -4.03 2.38
CA GLN A 94 -4.59 -2.96 1.80
C GLN A 94 -3.14 -3.39 1.59
N PHE A 95 -2.52 -4.05 2.57
CA PHE A 95 -1.16 -4.56 2.44
C PHE A 95 -1.02 -5.53 1.26
N HIS A 96 -1.94 -6.48 1.13
CA HIS A 96 -1.92 -7.44 0.03
C HIS A 96 -2.19 -6.80 -1.34
N ILE A 97 -3.15 -5.86 -1.42
CA ILE A 97 -3.44 -5.12 -2.66
C ILE A 97 -2.24 -4.25 -3.06
N LEU A 98 -1.63 -3.52 -2.12
CA LEU A 98 -0.44 -2.71 -2.38
C LEU A 98 0.72 -3.58 -2.87
N SER A 99 0.92 -4.77 -2.29
CA SER A 99 1.94 -5.72 -2.77
C SER A 99 1.72 -6.12 -4.23
N LEU A 100 0.46 -6.31 -4.65
CA LEU A 100 0.13 -6.63 -6.04
C LEU A 100 0.35 -5.43 -6.96
N ILE A 101 -0.01 -4.22 -6.52
CA ILE A 101 0.25 -2.97 -7.25
C ILE A 101 1.76 -2.75 -7.44
N GLU A 102 2.57 -3.00 -6.42
CA GLU A 102 4.03 -2.95 -6.51
C GLU A 102 4.56 -3.95 -7.53
N ILE A 103 4.12 -5.21 -7.51
CA ILE A 103 4.51 -6.21 -8.51
C ILE A 103 4.13 -5.77 -9.92
N LEU A 104 2.94 -5.19 -10.11
CA LEU A 104 2.46 -4.78 -11.44
C LEU A 104 3.24 -3.60 -12.03
N ASN A 105 3.78 -2.72 -11.18
CA ASN A 105 4.32 -1.43 -11.59
C ASN A 105 5.84 -1.29 -11.38
N ASP A 106 6.46 -2.09 -10.51
CA ASP A 106 7.88 -2.00 -10.18
C ASP A 106 8.70 -3.07 -10.90
N VAL A 107 9.43 -2.63 -11.94
CA VAL A 107 10.38 -3.46 -12.69
C VAL A 107 11.60 -3.84 -11.84
N GLY A 108 12.05 -2.97 -10.93
CA GLY A 108 13.19 -3.25 -10.05
C GLY A 108 12.89 -4.33 -9.02
N LEU A 109 11.64 -4.38 -8.54
CA LEU A 109 11.15 -5.42 -7.63
C LEU A 109 11.04 -6.79 -8.31
N THR A 110 10.47 -6.83 -9.51
CA THR A 110 10.15 -8.08 -10.22
C THR A 110 11.27 -8.58 -11.12
N ASN A 111 12.18 -7.69 -11.52
CA ASN A 111 13.13 -7.90 -12.62
C ASN A 111 12.45 -8.37 -13.92
N GLU A 112 11.20 -7.94 -14.13
CA GLU A 112 10.38 -8.29 -15.30
C GLU A 112 9.96 -7.02 -16.06
N TYR A 113 10.44 -6.91 -17.29
CA TYR A 113 10.28 -5.70 -18.10
C TYR A 113 8.95 -5.67 -18.84
N SER A 114 8.38 -6.83 -19.17
CA SER A 114 7.09 -6.93 -19.83
C SER A 114 5.93 -6.74 -18.85
N LYS A 115 4.89 -6.05 -19.31
CA LYS A 115 3.65 -5.91 -18.52
C LYS A 115 3.01 -7.27 -18.28
N ASP A 116 2.97 -8.12 -19.30
CA ASP A 116 2.36 -9.45 -19.21
C ASP A 116 3.10 -10.36 -18.23
N GLY A 117 4.44 -10.33 -18.22
CA GLY A 117 5.21 -11.07 -17.23
C GLY A 117 4.96 -10.58 -15.80
N ARG A 118 4.83 -9.26 -15.57
CA ARG A 118 4.46 -8.74 -14.24
C ARG A 118 3.04 -9.12 -13.84
N VAL A 119 2.10 -9.19 -14.79
CA VAL A 119 0.75 -9.73 -14.55
C VAL A 119 0.81 -11.20 -14.15
N GLU A 120 1.68 -12.00 -14.78
CA GLU A 120 1.87 -13.41 -14.40
C GLU A 120 2.41 -13.55 -12.97
N ILE A 121 3.41 -12.74 -12.60
CA ILE A 121 3.96 -12.71 -11.23
C ILE A 121 2.89 -12.30 -10.22
N ALA A 122 2.14 -11.23 -10.51
CA ALA A 122 1.04 -10.77 -9.67
C ALA A 122 -0.05 -11.84 -9.52
N SER A 123 -0.38 -12.55 -10.60
CA SER A 123 -1.35 -13.65 -10.60
C SER A 123 -0.89 -14.81 -9.72
N ARG A 124 0.40 -15.19 -9.78
CA ARG A 124 0.96 -16.21 -8.89
C ARG A 124 0.91 -15.76 -7.42
N LYS A 125 1.23 -14.49 -7.15
CA LYS A 125 1.13 -13.93 -5.79
C LYS A 125 -0.31 -13.96 -5.27
N LEU A 126 -1.28 -13.54 -6.10
CA LEU A 126 -2.69 -13.57 -5.75
C LEU A 126 -3.17 -15.00 -5.47
N ASN A 127 -2.84 -15.96 -6.35
CA ASN A 127 -3.17 -17.38 -6.14
C ASN A 127 -2.53 -17.95 -4.87
N GLY A 128 -1.35 -17.47 -4.48
CA GLY A 128 -0.71 -17.83 -3.21
C GLY A 128 -1.50 -17.37 -1.98
N LEU A 129 -2.32 -16.33 -2.10
CA LEU A 129 -3.18 -15.80 -1.03
C LEU A 129 -4.57 -16.43 -0.98
N ARG A 130 -4.97 -17.12 -2.05
CA ARG A 130 -6.29 -17.76 -2.18
C ARG A 130 -6.33 -19.12 -1.48
N GLU A 131 -7.54 -19.68 -1.37
CA GLU A 131 -7.76 -21.03 -0.81
C GLU A 131 -6.81 -22.06 -1.44
N GLY A 132 -6.08 -22.80 -0.60
CA GLY A 132 -5.07 -23.78 -1.02
C GLY A 132 -3.70 -23.19 -1.38
N GLY A 133 -3.52 -21.88 -1.26
CA GLY A 133 -2.27 -21.17 -1.46
C GLY A 133 -1.30 -21.28 -0.28
N ILE A 134 0.00 -21.07 -0.53
CA ILE A 134 1.04 -21.18 0.51
C ILE A 134 1.00 -20.04 1.54
N GLU A 135 0.38 -18.92 1.18
CA GLU A 135 0.15 -17.74 2.02
C GLU A 135 -1.36 -17.47 2.13
N GLU A 136 -2.18 -18.53 2.10
CA GLU A 136 -3.64 -18.45 2.17
C GLU A 136 -4.09 -17.46 3.25
N ASN A 137 -5.00 -16.58 2.88
CA ASN A 137 -5.55 -15.56 3.75
C ASN A 137 -7.07 -15.57 3.61
N GLU A 138 -7.76 -16.02 4.66
CA GLU A 138 -9.22 -16.14 4.70
C GLU A 138 -9.92 -14.84 4.31
N TYR A 139 -9.40 -13.70 4.79
CA TYR A 139 -9.99 -12.39 4.50
C TYR A 139 -9.79 -11.96 3.04
N VAL A 140 -8.67 -12.35 2.42
CA VAL A 140 -8.44 -12.15 0.98
C VAL A 140 -9.37 -13.03 0.16
N GLU A 141 -9.57 -14.31 0.54
CA GLU A 141 -10.49 -15.20 -0.17
C GLU A 141 -11.94 -14.71 -0.05
N GLU A 142 -12.39 -14.29 1.13
CA GLU A 142 -13.72 -13.69 1.32
C GLU A 142 -13.92 -12.46 0.42
N PHE A 143 -12.95 -11.55 0.39
CA PHE A 143 -12.99 -10.37 -0.48
C PHE A 143 -13.05 -10.74 -1.96
N ILE A 144 -12.23 -11.69 -2.42
CA ILE A 144 -12.21 -12.13 -3.82
C ILE A 144 -13.54 -12.79 -4.19
N GLY A 145 -14.04 -13.68 -3.34
CA GLY A 145 -15.33 -14.35 -3.56
C GLY A 145 -16.48 -13.35 -3.67
N TRP A 146 -16.52 -12.37 -2.76
CA TRP A 146 -17.48 -11.28 -2.82
C TRP A 146 -17.34 -10.44 -4.10
N LEU A 147 -16.11 -10.03 -4.46
CA LEU A 147 -15.84 -9.19 -5.62
C LEU A 147 -16.25 -9.87 -6.92
N LEU A 148 -15.95 -11.17 -7.06
CA LEU A 148 -16.34 -11.96 -8.22
C LEU A 148 -17.88 -12.02 -8.37
N ASN A 149 -18.58 -12.30 -7.27
CA ASN A 149 -20.05 -12.31 -7.27
C ASN A 149 -20.62 -10.93 -7.64
N TRP A 150 -20.07 -9.86 -7.06
CA TRP A 150 -20.47 -8.48 -7.38
C TRP A 150 -20.28 -8.16 -8.86
N MET A 151 -19.16 -8.56 -9.46
CA MET A 151 -18.87 -8.36 -10.88
C MET A 151 -19.85 -9.12 -11.79
N ASP A 152 -20.23 -10.33 -11.42
CA ASP A 152 -21.20 -11.12 -12.18
C ASP A 152 -22.61 -10.54 -12.09
N GLU A 153 -23.02 -10.04 -10.93
CA GLU A 153 -24.27 -9.29 -10.76
C GLU A 153 -24.29 -8.00 -11.60
N TYR A 154 -23.18 -7.25 -11.63
CA TYR A 154 -23.05 -6.06 -12.46
C TYR A 154 -23.23 -6.40 -13.94
N LYS A 155 -22.54 -7.43 -14.45
CA LYS A 155 -22.68 -7.89 -15.84
C LYS A 155 -24.11 -8.33 -16.14
N GLY A 156 -24.77 -9.03 -15.22
CA GLY A 156 -26.16 -9.45 -15.36
C GLY A 156 -27.14 -8.28 -15.50
N LYS A 157 -26.92 -7.19 -14.75
CA LYS A 157 -27.72 -5.96 -14.84
C LYS A 157 -27.54 -5.26 -16.19
N ILE A 158 -26.31 -5.19 -16.71
CA ILE A 158 -26.01 -4.58 -18.01
C ILE A 158 -26.55 -5.43 -19.17
N ALA A 159 -26.52 -6.76 -19.07
CA ALA A 159 -27.03 -7.65 -20.12
C ALA A 159 -28.57 -7.68 -20.21
N SER A 160 -29.27 -7.22 -19.16
CA SER A 160 -30.73 -7.25 -19.05
C SER A 160 -31.40 -5.90 -19.35
N GLY A 161 -30.62 -4.84 -19.56
CA GLY A 161 -31.09 -3.47 -19.86
C GLY A 161 -30.75 -3.05 -21.28
#